data_AF-A0A928FAA1-F1
#
_entry.id   AF-A0A928FAA1-F1
#
_cell.length_a   1.000
_cell.length_b   1.000
_cell.length_c   1.000
_cell.angle_alpha   90.00
_cell.angle_beta   90.00
_cell.angle_gamma   90.00
#
_symmetry.space_group_name_H-M   'P 1'
#
loop_
_entity.id
_entity.type
_entity.pdbx_description
1 polymer ?
#
loop_
_entity_poly.entity_id
_entity_poly.type
_entity_poly.pdbx_seq_one_letter_code
_entity_poly.pdbx_strand_id
1 'polypeptide(L)'
;MKRADRYLNGWGDFAMIGENAFLSLDNMDVSKDAEGACREARTRMESILNQPPDFSVHLMMDGHMLILVGDAGAFGWETTGEKEFHDPKIRLARSLALRGELLEACEKGEVLALVDIA
;
A
#
# COMPACT_ATOMS: atom_id res chain seq x y z
N MET A 1 -2.64 14.29 -3.37
CA MET A 1 -3.77 14.68 -2.49
C MET A 1 -5.02 13.83 -2.74
N LYS A 2 -5.68 13.89 -3.91
CA LYS A 2 -6.97 13.18 -4.14
C LYS A 2 -6.99 11.64 -4.02
N ARG A 3 -5.86 10.94 -4.17
CA ARG A 3 -5.81 9.46 -4.13
C ARG A 3 -5.68 8.93 -2.70
N ALA A 4 -4.68 9.38 -1.94
CA ALA A 4 -4.56 9.04 -0.51
C ALA A 4 -5.87 9.33 0.24
N ASP A 5 -6.50 10.48 -0.01
CA ASP A 5 -7.82 10.81 0.57
C ASP A 5 -8.92 9.81 0.17
N ARG A 6 -8.91 9.20 -1.03
CA ARG A 6 -9.90 8.18 -1.40
C ARG A 6 -9.74 6.91 -0.56
N TYR A 7 -8.52 6.42 -0.37
CA TYR A 7 -8.26 5.26 0.49
C TYR A 7 -8.67 5.53 1.93
N LEU A 8 -8.35 6.73 2.43
CA LEU A 8 -8.67 7.15 3.79
C LEU A 8 -10.18 7.36 4.02
N ASN A 9 -10.93 7.62 2.95
CA ASN A 9 -12.39 7.76 3.01
C ASN A 9 -13.14 6.46 2.66
N GLY A 10 -12.45 5.33 2.43
CA GLY A 10 -13.07 4.05 2.08
C GLY A 10 -13.52 3.93 0.62
N TRP A 11 -12.85 4.62 -0.30
CA TRP A 11 -13.24 4.64 -1.72
C TRP A 11 -12.27 3.79 -2.52
N GLY A 12 -12.56 2.48 -2.60
CA GLY A 12 -11.92 1.57 -3.54
C GLY A 12 -11.51 0.25 -2.91
N ASP A 13 -11.74 -0.81 -3.66
CA ASP A 13 -11.34 -2.17 -3.34
C ASP A 13 -9.83 -2.34 -3.34
N PHE A 14 -9.33 -3.27 -2.52
CA PHE A 14 -7.89 -3.51 -2.39
C PHE A 14 -7.52 -4.98 -2.22
N ALA A 15 -6.29 -5.29 -2.60
CA ALA A 15 -5.66 -6.59 -2.36
C ALA A 15 -4.64 -6.48 -1.23
N MET A 16 -4.73 -7.36 -0.24
CA MET A 16 -3.67 -7.59 0.74
C MET A 16 -2.61 -8.49 0.10
N ILE A 17 -1.36 -8.04 0.07
CA ILE A 17 -0.23 -8.80 -0.49
C ILE A 17 0.85 -9.12 0.55
N GLY A 18 0.73 -8.53 1.75
CA GLY A 18 1.57 -8.79 2.90
C GLY A 18 0.85 -8.35 4.18
N GLU A 19 1.43 -8.64 5.35
CA GLU A 19 0.84 -8.25 6.64
C GLU A 19 0.64 -6.74 6.75
N ASN A 20 1.59 -5.97 6.20
CA ASN A 20 1.55 -4.52 6.19
C ASN A 20 1.41 -3.92 4.79
N ALA A 21 1.16 -4.73 3.76
CA ALA A 21 1.23 -4.30 2.36
C ALA A 21 -0.08 -4.52 1.60
N PHE A 22 -0.58 -3.45 0.97
CA PHE A 22 -1.83 -3.45 0.21
C PHE A 22 -1.66 -2.83 -1.17
N LEU A 23 -2.49 -3.25 -2.13
CA LEU A 23 -2.58 -2.67 -3.46
C LEU A 23 -3.99 -2.20 -3.74
N SER A 24 -4.12 -1.00 -4.29
CA SER A 24 -5.41 -0.57 -4.84
C SER A 24 -5.79 -1.33 -6.09
N LEU A 25 -7.07 -1.64 -6.20
CA LEU A 25 -7.72 -2.17 -7.40
C LEU A 25 -8.70 -1.13 -7.98
N ASP A 26 -8.23 0.11 -8.16
CA ASP A 26 -9.03 1.23 -8.69
C ASP A 26 -9.91 0.79 -9.88
N ASN A 27 -11.23 0.96 -9.75
CA ASN A 27 -12.26 0.62 -10.75
C ASN A 27 -12.55 -0.88 -10.95
N MET A 28 -12.14 -1.74 -10.03
CA MET A 28 -12.66 -3.09 -9.92
C MET A 28 -13.72 -3.17 -8.82
N ASP A 29 -14.65 -4.09 -8.99
CA ASP A 29 -15.62 -4.52 -7.99
C ASP A 29 -15.29 -5.98 -7.68
N VAL A 30 -14.57 -6.21 -6.58
CA VAL A 30 -14.04 -7.54 -6.29
C VAL A 30 -15.15 -8.54 -5.98
N SER A 31 -16.30 -8.06 -5.51
CA SER A 31 -17.48 -8.90 -5.27
C SER A 31 -17.98 -9.58 -6.54
N LYS A 32 -17.69 -9.00 -7.71
CA LYS A 32 -18.14 -9.49 -9.02
C LYS A 32 -17.06 -10.24 -9.80
N ASP A 33 -15.78 -9.94 -9.60
CA ASP A 33 -14.68 -10.56 -10.35
C ASP A 33 -13.40 -10.73 -9.51
N ALA A 34 -13.44 -11.68 -8.56
CA ALA A 34 -12.30 -11.99 -7.70
C ALA A 34 -11.07 -12.51 -8.47
N GLU A 35 -11.28 -13.31 -9.52
CA GLU A 35 -10.16 -13.80 -10.34
C GLU A 35 -9.49 -12.67 -11.13
N GLY A 36 -10.28 -11.76 -11.70
CA GLY A 36 -9.79 -10.55 -12.34
C GLY A 36 -9.02 -9.66 -11.37
N ALA A 37 -9.53 -9.48 -10.16
CA ALA A 37 -8.88 -8.73 -9.10
C ALA A 37 -7.50 -9.30 -8.75
N CYS A 38 -7.38 -10.63 -8.63
CA CYS A 38 -6.08 -11.29 -8.43
C CYS A 38 -5.12 -11.06 -9.60
N ARG A 39 -5.60 -11.09 -10.85
CA ARG A 39 -4.75 -10.84 -12.03
C ARG A 39 -4.26 -9.38 -12.08
N GLU A 40 -5.15 -8.43 -11.79
CA GLU A 40 -4.81 -7.01 -11.72
C GLU A 40 -3.79 -6.75 -10.60
N ALA A 41 -4.00 -7.32 -9.41
CA ALA A 41 -3.06 -7.21 -8.30
C ALA A 41 -1.66 -7.69 -8.69
N ARG A 42 -1.54 -8.84 -9.36
CA ARG A 42 -0.25 -9.36 -9.86
C ARG A 42 0.39 -8.45 -10.89
N THR A 43 -0.40 -7.94 -11.83
CA THR A 43 0.08 -6.98 -12.85
C THR A 43 0.65 -5.73 -12.19
N ARG A 44 0.01 -5.25 -11.12
CA ARG A 44 0.50 -4.11 -10.33
C ARG A 44 1.77 -4.42 -9.56
N MET A 45 1.86 -5.59 -8.90
CA MET A 45 3.10 -6.04 -8.24
C MET A 45 4.28 -6.05 -9.23
N GLU A 46 4.09 -6.64 -10.41
CA GLU A 46 5.11 -6.65 -11.46
C GLU A 46 5.47 -5.22 -11.92
N SER A 47 4.47 -4.33 -12.07
CA SER A 47 4.72 -2.94 -12.43
C SER A 47 5.58 -2.22 -11.38
N ILE A 48 5.28 -2.40 -10.09
CA ILE A 48 6.02 -1.78 -8.98
C ILE A 48 7.49 -2.22 -8.98
N LEU A 49 7.75 -3.52 -9.18
CA LEU A 49 9.12 -4.05 -9.23
C LEU A 49 9.94 -3.50 -10.40
N ASN A 50 9.28 -3.07 -11.48
CA ASN A 50 9.92 -2.51 -12.67
C ASN A 50 10.00 -0.98 -12.69
N GLN A 51 9.44 -0.30 -11.69
CA GLN A 51 9.48 1.16 -11.60
C GLN A 51 10.76 1.64 -10.88
N PRO A 52 11.21 2.88 -11.15
CA PRO A 52 12.27 3.50 -10.37
C PRO A 52 11.95 3.45 -8.86
N PRO A 53 12.95 3.42 -7.98
CA PRO A 53 12.77 3.28 -6.53
C PRO A 53 12.27 4.57 -5.86
N ASP A 54 11.27 5.21 -6.45
CA ASP A 54 10.66 6.43 -5.93
C ASP A 54 9.45 6.09 -5.05
N PHE A 55 9.31 6.83 -3.96
CA PHE A 55 8.21 6.65 -3.02
C PHE A 55 7.93 7.92 -2.24
N SER A 56 6.66 8.10 -1.88
CA SER A 56 6.21 9.19 -1.02
C SER A 56 5.75 8.64 0.32
N VAL A 57 5.97 9.41 1.38
CA VAL A 57 5.53 9.06 2.73
C VAL A 57 4.51 10.10 3.17
N HIS A 58 3.35 9.61 3.60
CA HIS A 58 2.27 10.41 4.16
C HIS A 58 2.07 10.03 5.62
N LEU A 59 1.91 11.05 6.46
CA LEU A 59 1.67 10.88 7.89
C LEU A 59 0.21 11.18 8.18
N MET A 60 -0.43 10.27 8.93
CA MET A 60 -1.81 10.35 9.35
C MET A 60 -1.94 10.97 10.74
N MET A 61 -3.10 11.57 11.03
CA MET A 61 -3.35 12.29 12.29
C MET A 61 -3.35 11.38 13.53
N ASP A 62 -3.52 10.08 13.35
CA ASP A 62 -3.57 9.03 14.37
C ASP A 62 -2.23 8.29 14.55
N GLY A 63 -1.12 8.86 14.06
CA GLY A 63 0.21 8.26 14.18
C GLY A 63 0.46 7.10 13.23
N HIS A 64 -0.38 6.94 12.21
CA HIS A 64 -0.16 5.95 11.15
C HIS A 64 0.69 6.56 10.02
N MET A 65 1.54 5.74 9.44
CA MET A 65 2.35 6.13 8.28
C MET A 65 1.89 5.35 7.05
N LEU A 66 1.73 6.06 5.93
CA LEU A 66 1.36 5.50 4.65
C LEU A 66 2.49 5.72 3.65
N ILE A 67 2.96 4.66 3.01
CA ILE A 67 3.94 4.75 1.92
C ILE A 67 3.23 4.54 0.61
N LEU A 68 3.53 5.37 -0.39
CA LEU A 68 3.10 5.19 -1.76
C LEU A 68 4.32 4.88 -2.61
N VAL A 69 4.36 3.69 -3.21
CA VAL A 69 5.40 3.32 -4.18
C VAL A 69 4.84 3.45 -5.59
N GLY A 70 5.48 4.30 -6.39
CA GLY A 70 5.08 4.55 -7.76
C GLY A 70 3.68 5.13 -7.92
N ASP A 71 3.17 5.06 -9.14
CA ASP A 71 1.79 5.48 -9.48
C ASP A 71 0.73 4.39 -9.15
N ALA A 72 1.19 3.20 -8.72
CA ALA A 72 0.39 1.99 -8.62
C ALA A 72 -0.51 1.89 -7.37
N GLY A 73 -0.33 2.78 -6.39
CA GLY A 73 -1.13 2.79 -5.16
C GLY A 73 -0.86 1.55 -4.31
N ALA A 74 0.42 1.33 -3.99
CA ALA A 74 0.83 0.32 -3.02
C ALA A 74 1.07 0.99 -1.66
N PHE A 75 0.57 0.36 -0.60
CA PHE A 75 0.50 0.96 0.74
C PHE A 75 1.19 0.11 1.78
N GLY A 76 2.13 0.71 2.52
CA GLY A 76 2.65 0.20 3.78
C GLY A 76 1.97 0.91 4.97
N TRP A 77 1.59 0.19 6.03
CA TRP A 77 1.06 0.80 7.26
C TRP A 77 1.86 0.37 8.51
N GLU A 78 2.07 1.31 9.44
CA GLU A 78 2.69 1.05 10.75
C GLU A 78 2.20 2.08 11.78
N THR A 79 2.05 1.66 13.03
CA THR A 79 1.76 2.56 14.16
C THR A 79 3.06 3.11 14.76
N THR A 80 3.15 4.45 14.85
CA THR A 80 4.28 5.14 15.51
C THR A 80 3.84 5.79 16.82
N GLY A 81 4.65 5.68 17.87
CA GLY A 81 4.42 6.46 19.09
C GLY A 81 4.71 7.96 18.87
N GLU A 82 4.02 8.86 19.58
CA GLU A 82 4.16 10.32 19.42
C GLU A 82 5.62 10.82 19.48
N LYS A 83 6.47 10.22 20.32
CA LYS A 83 7.88 10.63 20.44
C LYS A 83 8.73 10.23 19.23
N GLU A 84 8.41 9.10 18.62
CA GLU A 84 9.10 8.58 17.43
C GLU A 84 8.62 9.30 16.17
N PHE A 85 7.36 9.76 16.18
CA PHE A 85 6.72 10.54 15.12
C PHE A 85 7.46 11.84 14.79
N HIS A 86 8.04 12.48 15.80
CA HIS A 86 8.74 13.76 15.64
C HIS A 86 10.23 13.64 15.29
N ASP A 87 10.81 12.44 15.31
CA ASP A 87 12.22 12.23 14.93
C ASP A 87 12.34 11.93 13.43
N PRO A 88 12.95 12.82 12.63
CA PRO A 88 13.07 12.63 11.17
C PRO A 88 13.86 11.38 10.78
N LYS A 89 14.83 10.95 11.60
CA LYS A 89 15.66 9.76 11.32
C LYS A 89 14.86 8.49 11.56
N ILE A 90 14.09 8.43 12.65
CA ILE A 90 13.23 7.28 12.95
C ILE A 90 12.17 7.14 11.86
N ARG A 91 11.53 8.25 11.47
CA ARG A 91 10.56 8.27 10.36
C ARG A 91 11.16 7.73 9.06
N LEU A 92 12.35 8.21 8.67
CA LEU A 92 13.01 7.74 7.45
C LEU A 92 13.34 6.24 7.52
N ALA A 93 13.89 5.77 8.64
CA ALA A 93 14.24 4.36 8.83
C ALA A 93 13.01 3.45 8.71
N ARG A 94 11.91 3.80 9.38
CA ARG A 94 10.64 3.05 9.28
C ARG A 94 10.07 3.10 7.87
N SER A 95 10.17 4.25 7.20
CA SER A 95 9.71 4.39 5.82
C SER A 95 10.46 3.43 4.87
N LEU A 96 11.77 3.32 5.05
CA LEU A 96 12.59 2.40 4.26
C LEU A 96 12.27 0.93 4.59
N ALA A 97 12.01 0.61 5.86
CA ALA A 97 11.64 -0.74 6.29
C ALA A 97 10.31 -1.19 5.66
N LEU A 98 9.24 -0.40 5.82
CA LEU A 98 7.93 -0.67 5.20
C LEU A 98 8.00 -0.76 3.68
N ARG A 99 8.83 0.08 3.04
CA ARG A 99 9.08 -0.04 1.58
C ARG A 99 9.72 -1.39 1.25
N GLY A 100 10.68 -1.85 2.06
CA GLY A 100 11.29 -3.17 1.90
C GLY A 100 10.28 -4.30 1.99
N GLU A 101 9.43 -4.29 3.02
CA GLU A 101 8.35 -5.26 3.20
C GLU A 101 7.38 -5.29 2.01
N LEU A 102 7.03 -4.11 1.48
CA LEU A 102 6.17 -3.99 0.32
C LEU A 102 6.79 -4.59 -0.94
N LEU A 103 8.08 -4.32 -1.18
CA LEU A 103 8.79 -4.91 -2.32
C LEU A 103 8.92 -6.42 -2.19
N GLU A 104 9.23 -6.92 -0.99
CA GLU A 104 9.29 -8.36 -0.72
C GLU A 104 7.92 -9.03 -0.98
N ALA A 105 6.83 -8.39 -0.57
CA ALA A 105 5.48 -8.85 -0.87
C ALA A 105 5.21 -8.89 -2.38
N CYS A 106 5.63 -7.86 -3.12
CA CYS A 106 5.50 -7.83 -4.58
C CYS A 106 6.33 -8.94 -5.26
N GLU A 107 7.54 -9.22 -4.76
CA GLU A 107 8.40 -10.30 -5.28
C GLU A 107 7.79 -11.69 -5.05
N LYS A 108 7.07 -11.90 -3.94
CA LYS A 108 6.34 -13.15 -3.67
C LYS A 108 5.15 -13.33 -4.63
N GLY A 109 4.51 -12.24 -5.06
CA GLY A 109 3.41 -12.28 -6.02
C GLY A 109 2.11 -12.91 -5.49
N GLU A 110 1.99 -13.04 -4.17
CA GLU A 110 0.86 -13.67 -3.49
C GLU A 110 -0.20 -12.62 -3.10
N VAL A 111 -1.48 -12.95 -3.31
CA VAL A 111 -2.61 -12.17 -2.82
C VAL A 111 -3.19 -12.91 -1.62
N LEU A 112 -3.02 -12.36 -0.43
CA LEU A 112 -3.45 -12.96 0.84
C LEU A 112 -4.95 -12.81 1.05
N ALA A 113 -5.50 -11.66 0.66
CA ALA A 113 -6.91 -11.38 0.76
C ALA A 113 -7.33 -10.32 -0.25
N LEU A 114 -8.61 -10.36 -0.61
CA LEU A 114 -9.28 -9.32 -1.36
C LEU A 114 -10.30 -8.67 -0.44
N VAL A 115 -10.30 -7.35 -0.40
CA VAL A 115 -11.20 -6.59 0.46
C VAL A 115 -12.05 -5.67 -0.40
N ASP A 116 -13.34 -5.93 -0.33
CA ASP A 116 -14.40 -5.11 -0.91
C ASP A 116 -14.80 -4.06 0.14
N ILE A 117 -14.68 -2.78 -0.21
CA ILE A 117 -15.16 -1.68 0.62
C ILE A 117 -16.48 -1.18 0.02
N ALA A 118 -17.58 -1.78 0.48
CA ALA A 118 -18.95 -1.41 0.13
C ALA A 118 -19.38 -0.02 0.62
#